data_AF-A0A1Z2QTH5-F1
#
_entry.id   AF-A0A1Z2QTH5-F1
#
_cell.length_a   1.000
_cell.length_b   1.000
_cell.length_c   1.000
_cell.angle_alpha   90.00
_cell.angle_beta   90.00
_cell.angle_gamma   90.00
#
_symmetry.space_group_name_H-M   'P 1'
#
loop_
_entity.id
_entity.type
_entity.pdbx_description
1 polymer ?
#
loop_
_entity_poly.entity_id
_entity_poly.type
_entity_poly.pdbx_seq_one_letter_code
_entity_poly.pdbx_strand_id
1 'polypeptide(L)'
;MSSFNVETEVFRFFWNMNLEFFFSRLALRYLLTWGLEINSLRHRIALTYLLNRALKTKNLFDRLALTYVLNIGLERNSFFDRLVRAYLVKRGLETNSLFDTIARAFMHLSKRGRQKRNFFEKMAVMYLLKRCNEAVQKGLSMRGFADVLDLARVEGINLIDRNLQRISKTPRAWQTAKIAVACRAIEAFHEDDTDYFHYNAELGYWTGALEHLQQLEKEEN
;
A
#
# COMPACT_ATOMS: atom_id res chain seq x y z
N MET A 1 12.17 -31.59 -15.57
CA MET A 1 13.09 -30.87 -14.65
C MET A 1 12.57 -29.46 -14.30
N SER A 2 11.25 -29.23 -14.19
CA SER A 2 10.65 -27.88 -14.18
C SER A 2 9.70 -27.57 -13.00
N SER A 3 9.25 -28.54 -12.20
CA SER A 3 8.27 -28.32 -11.11
C SER A 3 8.92 -27.85 -9.79
N PHE A 4 10.05 -28.44 -9.40
CA PHE A 4 10.75 -28.13 -8.14
C PHE A 4 11.19 -26.66 -8.05
N ASN A 5 11.52 -26.05 -9.20
CA ASN A 5 11.90 -24.65 -9.26
C ASN A 5 10.71 -23.71 -8.99
N VAL A 6 9.52 -24.04 -9.52
CA VAL A 6 8.29 -23.26 -9.31
C VAL A 6 7.85 -23.29 -7.84
N GLU A 7 7.90 -24.45 -7.20
CA GLU A 7 7.54 -24.63 -5.78
C GLU A 7 8.45 -23.79 -4.87
N THR A 8 9.77 -23.88 -5.09
CA THR A 8 10.77 -23.10 -4.33
C THR A 8 10.57 -21.60 -4.52
N GLU A 9 10.27 -21.17 -5.75
CA GLU A 9 9.98 -19.78 -6.07
C GLU A 9 8.71 -19.25 -5.38
N VAL A 10 7.65 -20.06 -5.33
CA VAL A 10 6.39 -19.71 -4.64
C VAL A 10 6.61 -19.62 -3.14
N PHE A 11 7.30 -20.60 -2.54
CA PHE A 11 7.63 -20.56 -1.12
C PHE A 11 8.43 -19.29 -0.78
N ARG A 12 9.53 -19.04 -1.51
CA ARG A 12 10.38 -17.86 -1.27
C ARG A 12 9.63 -16.55 -1.48
N PHE A 13 8.67 -16.51 -2.39
CA PHE A 13 7.88 -15.32 -2.66
C PHE A 13 7.03 -14.92 -1.45
N PHE A 14 6.28 -15.86 -0.87
CA PHE A 14 5.44 -15.58 0.30
C PHE A 14 6.27 -15.45 1.59
N TRP A 15 7.25 -16.33 1.78
CA TRP A 15 8.08 -16.35 2.98
C TRP A 15 8.91 -15.07 3.17
N ASN A 16 9.48 -14.54 2.09
CA ASN A 16 10.32 -13.34 2.15
C ASN A 16 9.55 -12.06 1.80
N MET A 17 8.21 -12.11 1.78
CA MET A 17 7.42 -10.96 1.41
C MET A 17 7.57 -9.85 2.45
N ASN A 18 7.99 -8.67 2.01
CA ASN A 18 8.09 -7.50 2.87
C ASN A 18 6.79 -6.66 2.79
N LEU A 19 6.16 -6.43 3.94
CA LEU A 19 4.90 -5.70 4.06
C LEU A 19 5.05 -4.18 4.23
N GLU A 20 6.27 -3.62 4.19
CA GLU A 20 6.52 -2.16 4.32
C GLU A 20 5.70 -1.34 3.32
N PHE A 21 5.52 -1.84 2.09
CA PHE A 21 4.70 -1.17 1.10
C PHE A 21 3.22 -1.18 1.49
N PHE A 22 2.73 -2.32 1.97
CA PHE A 22 1.36 -2.47 2.48
C PHE A 22 1.12 -1.53 3.67
N PHE A 23 1.99 -1.52 4.68
CA PHE A 23 1.86 -0.62 5.83
C PHE A 23 1.93 0.86 5.43
N SER A 24 2.83 1.21 4.50
CA SER A 24 2.92 2.59 4.00
C SER A 24 1.64 3.02 3.27
N ARG A 25 1.06 2.11 2.48
CA ARG A 25 -0.19 2.33 1.76
C ARG A 25 -1.38 2.43 2.75
N LEU A 26 -1.42 1.59 3.77
CA LEU A 26 -2.44 1.61 4.81
C LEU A 26 -2.38 2.89 5.66
N ALA A 27 -1.18 3.29 6.10
CA ALA A 27 -0.97 4.52 6.86
C ALA A 27 -1.41 5.76 6.07
N LEU A 28 -1.09 5.83 4.77
CA LEU A 28 -1.57 6.91 3.90
C LEU A 28 -3.09 6.87 3.70
N ARG A 29 -3.69 5.68 3.61
CA ARG A 29 -5.15 5.55 3.52
C ARG A 29 -5.81 6.09 4.79
N TYR A 30 -5.28 5.77 5.95
CA TYR A 30 -5.75 6.33 7.23
C TYR A 30 -5.55 7.85 7.28
N LEU A 31 -4.40 8.35 6.82
CA LEU A 31 -4.14 9.78 6.72
C LEU A 31 -5.18 10.52 5.85
N LEU A 32 -5.56 9.95 4.71
CA LEU A 32 -6.55 10.55 3.81
C LEU A 32 -7.99 10.47 4.34
N THR A 33 -8.32 9.42 5.09
CA THR A 33 -9.68 9.22 5.63
C THR A 33 -9.90 9.96 6.95
N TRP A 34 -8.92 9.92 7.85
CA TRP A 34 -9.06 10.37 9.24
C TRP A 34 -8.24 11.61 9.57
N GLY A 35 -7.32 12.03 8.69
CA GLY A 35 -6.46 13.18 8.89
C GLY A 35 -7.25 14.46 9.18
N LEU A 36 -6.84 15.19 10.22
CA LEU A 36 -7.50 16.44 10.62
C LEU A 36 -7.27 17.60 9.63
N GLU A 37 -6.27 17.47 8.75
CA GLU A 37 -5.72 18.56 7.95
C GLU A 37 -5.61 18.21 6.45
N ILE A 38 -6.55 17.44 5.90
CA ILE A 38 -6.48 17.01 4.48
C ILE A 38 -6.38 18.23 3.52
N ASN A 39 -6.96 19.37 3.91
CA ASN A 39 -6.93 20.62 3.15
C ASN A 39 -5.84 21.61 3.59
N SER A 40 -4.97 21.28 4.54
CA SER A 40 -3.94 22.23 4.98
C SER A 40 -2.85 22.38 3.92
N LEU A 41 -2.34 23.60 3.77
CA LEU A 41 -1.26 23.90 2.83
C LEU A 41 0.00 23.08 3.14
N ARG A 42 0.27 22.81 4.42
CA ARG A 42 1.40 21.95 4.84
C ARG A 42 1.22 20.51 4.36
N HIS A 43 0.00 19.98 4.48
CA HIS A 43 -0.34 18.64 4.03
C HIS A 43 -0.18 18.48 2.51
N ARG A 44 -0.74 19.44 1.77
CA ARG A 44 -0.63 19.54 0.32
C ARG A 44 0.82 19.63 -0.16
N ILE A 45 1.64 20.44 0.50
CA ILE A 45 3.08 20.53 0.21
C ILE A 45 3.79 19.20 0.48
N ALA A 46 3.50 18.53 1.61
CA ALA A 46 4.14 17.27 1.96
C ALA A 46 3.80 16.13 0.96
N LEU A 47 2.53 16.02 0.55
CA LEU A 47 2.11 15.05 -0.45
C LEU A 47 2.64 15.38 -1.85
N THR A 48 2.64 16.66 -2.23
CA THR A 48 3.24 17.14 -3.49
C THR A 48 4.73 16.86 -3.53
N TYR A 49 5.42 16.99 -2.39
CA TYR A 49 6.84 16.65 -2.27
C TYR A 49 7.08 15.15 -2.49
N LEU A 50 6.29 14.28 -1.84
CA LEU A 50 6.37 12.83 -2.06
C LEU A 50 6.15 12.47 -3.52
N LEU A 51 5.10 13.00 -4.12
CA LEU A 51 4.76 12.74 -5.51
C LEU A 51 5.89 13.18 -6.45
N ASN A 52 6.37 14.42 -6.36
CA ASN A 52 7.43 14.92 -7.23
C ASN A 52 8.73 14.13 -7.09
N ARG A 53 8.98 13.57 -5.91
CA ARG A 53 10.11 12.68 -5.68
C ARG A 53 9.90 11.29 -6.28
N ALA A 54 8.69 10.75 -6.15
CA ALA A 54 8.33 9.44 -6.70
C ALA A 54 8.40 9.44 -8.23
N LEU A 55 8.00 10.56 -8.83
CA LEU A 55 8.04 10.78 -10.27
C LEU A 55 9.49 10.83 -10.74
N LYS A 56 9.98 9.70 -11.26
CA LYS A 56 11.23 9.61 -12.03
C LYS A 56 11.18 10.43 -13.32
N THR A 57 10.01 10.95 -13.71
CA THR A 57 9.86 11.76 -14.92
C THR A 57 10.52 13.13 -14.71
N LYS A 58 11.37 13.52 -15.66
CA LYS A 58 11.92 14.90 -15.76
C LYS A 58 10.89 15.88 -16.37
N ASN A 59 9.74 15.38 -16.79
CA ASN A 59 8.74 16.14 -17.52
C ASN A 59 7.97 17.08 -16.57
N LEU A 60 8.12 18.39 -16.81
CA LEU A 60 7.48 19.45 -16.06
C LEU A 60 5.94 19.34 -16.11
N PHE A 61 5.36 18.99 -17.26
CA PHE A 61 3.91 18.92 -17.42
C PHE A 61 3.28 17.79 -16.62
N ASP A 62 3.98 16.66 -16.47
CA ASP A 62 3.52 15.57 -15.59
C ASP A 62 3.49 16.04 -14.14
N ARG A 63 4.54 16.73 -13.70
CA ARG A 63 4.63 17.28 -12.34
C ARG A 63 3.55 18.32 -12.07
N LEU A 64 3.30 19.23 -13.02
CA LEU A 64 2.27 20.26 -12.91
C LEU A 64 0.87 19.65 -12.88
N ALA A 65 0.56 18.75 -13.80
CA ALA A 65 -0.74 18.07 -13.86
C ALA A 65 -1.03 17.31 -12.56
N LEU A 66 -0.04 16.60 -12.02
CA LEU A 66 -0.22 15.82 -10.81
C LEU A 66 -0.23 16.66 -9.53
N THR A 67 0.54 17.75 -9.49
CA THR A 67 0.49 18.75 -8.42
C THR A 67 -0.88 19.46 -8.42
N TYR A 68 -1.44 19.74 -9.59
CA TYR A 68 -2.80 20.28 -9.74
C TYR A 68 -3.84 19.34 -9.12
N VAL A 69 -3.80 18.04 -9.48
CA VAL A 69 -4.73 17.04 -8.90
C VAL A 69 -4.63 16.97 -7.37
N LEU A 70 -3.42 17.02 -6.81
CA LEU A 70 -3.21 16.96 -5.36
C LEU A 70 -3.64 18.23 -4.62
N ASN A 71 -3.45 19.40 -5.22
CA ASN A 71 -3.67 20.67 -4.53
C ASN A 71 -5.05 21.26 -4.76
N ILE A 72 -5.64 21.06 -5.92
CA ILE A 72 -6.92 21.65 -6.32
C ILE A 72 -8.01 20.57 -6.36
N GLY A 73 -7.64 19.32 -6.65
CA GLY A 73 -8.60 18.27 -6.96
C GLY A 73 -9.04 18.34 -8.42
N LEU A 74 -9.90 17.40 -8.82
CA LEU A 74 -10.51 17.39 -10.14
C LEU A 74 -12.02 17.48 -9.98
N GLU A 75 -12.56 18.69 -9.97
CA GLU A 75 -14.01 18.87 -10.00
C GLU A 75 -14.55 18.52 -11.40
N ARG A 76 -15.82 18.11 -11.50
CA ARG A 76 -16.38 17.62 -12.78
C ARG A 76 -16.63 18.72 -13.82
N ASN A 77 -16.58 19.99 -13.42
CA ASN A 77 -17.19 21.08 -14.18
C ASN A 77 -16.22 22.15 -14.72
N SER A 78 -14.93 22.16 -14.35
CA SER A 78 -13.99 23.13 -14.93
C SER A 78 -13.33 22.61 -16.22
N PHE A 79 -13.11 23.51 -17.18
CA PHE A 79 -12.39 23.21 -18.42
C PHE A 79 -10.96 22.73 -18.15
N PHE A 80 -10.29 23.32 -17.16
CA PHE A 80 -8.96 22.91 -16.73
C PHE A 80 -8.93 21.50 -16.15
N ASP A 81 -9.94 21.10 -15.36
CA ASP A 81 -10.03 19.72 -14.84
C ASP A 81 -10.19 18.70 -15.97
N ARG A 82 -10.96 19.04 -17.01
CA ARG A 82 -11.12 18.18 -18.19
C ARG A 82 -9.81 18.06 -18.96
N LEU A 83 -9.06 19.14 -19.13
CA LEU A 83 -7.74 19.12 -19.77
C LEU A 83 -6.73 18.30 -18.97
N VAL A 84 -6.67 18.48 -17.65
CA VAL A 84 -5.77 17.73 -16.78
C VAL A 84 -6.14 16.25 -16.78
N ARG A 85 -7.43 15.90 -16.68
CA ARG A 85 -7.89 14.50 -16.81
C ARG A 85 -7.48 13.89 -18.15
N ALA A 86 -7.75 14.58 -19.26
CA ALA A 86 -7.39 14.09 -20.60
C ALA A 86 -5.88 13.90 -20.75
N TYR A 87 -5.08 14.82 -20.21
CA TYR A 87 -3.63 14.72 -20.19
C TYR A 87 -3.15 13.49 -19.40
N LEU A 88 -3.67 13.30 -18.18
CA LEU A 88 -3.29 12.19 -17.30
C LEU A 88 -3.67 10.84 -17.90
N VAL A 89 -4.88 10.71 -18.47
CA VAL A 89 -5.32 9.50 -19.17
C VAL A 89 -4.42 9.20 -20.37
N LYS A 90 -4.14 10.21 -21.22
CA LYS A 90 -3.25 10.04 -22.38
C LYS A 90 -1.83 9.61 -21.99
N ARG A 91 -1.36 10.02 -20.81
CA ARG A 91 -0.05 9.66 -20.27
C ARG A 91 -0.04 8.34 -19.48
N GLY A 92 -1.19 7.71 -19.25
CA GLY A 92 -1.31 6.51 -18.40
C GLY A 92 -1.05 6.79 -16.91
N LEU A 93 -1.28 8.02 -16.46
CA LEU A 93 -1.09 8.47 -15.07
C LEU A 93 -2.41 8.42 -14.30
N GLU A 94 -3.02 7.22 -14.21
CA GLU A 94 -4.32 7.01 -13.57
C GLU A 94 -4.28 7.20 -12.05
N THR A 95 -5.41 7.57 -11.45
CA THR A 95 -5.50 7.97 -10.03
C THR A 95 -5.07 6.89 -9.04
N ASN A 96 -5.38 5.62 -9.32
CA ASN A 96 -4.92 4.49 -8.48
C ASN A 96 -3.40 4.31 -8.56
N SER A 97 -2.81 4.55 -9.73
CA SER A 97 -1.35 4.55 -9.88
C SER A 97 -0.69 5.67 -9.08
N LEU A 98 -1.37 6.81 -8.88
CA LEU A 98 -0.84 7.93 -8.11
C LEU A 98 -0.80 7.65 -6.62
N PHE A 99 -1.85 7.06 -6.06
CA PHE A 99 -1.85 6.69 -4.66
C PHE A 99 -0.73 5.70 -4.35
N ASP A 100 -0.59 4.65 -5.17
CA ASP A 100 0.49 3.67 -5.03
C ASP A 100 1.87 4.29 -5.23
N THR A 101 1.99 5.27 -6.13
CA THR A 101 3.23 6.02 -6.35
C THR A 101 3.62 6.83 -5.11
N ILE A 102 2.66 7.52 -4.50
CA ILE A 102 2.87 8.28 -3.26
C ILE A 102 3.21 7.32 -2.11
N ALA A 103 2.53 6.17 -2.01
CA ALA A 103 2.80 5.15 -1.00
C ALA A 103 4.21 4.56 -1.12
N ARG A 104 4.68 4.28 -2.34
CA ARG A 104 6.08 3.86 -2.55
C ARG A 104 7.07 4.95 -2.16
N ALA A 105 6.81 6.20 -2.52
CA ALA A 105 7.68 7.30 -2.11
C ALA A 105 7.70 7.48 -0.59
N PHE A 106 6.55 7.35 0.06
CA PHE A 106 6.45 7.40 1.52
C PHE A 106 7.25 6.26 2.17
N MET A 107 7.07 5.02 1.70
CA MET A 107 7.84 3.86 2.14
C MET A 107 9.35 4.10 2.05
N HIS A 108 9.84 4.52 0.88
CA HIS A 108 11.26 4.79 0.66
C HIS A 108 11.77 5.93 1.53
N LEU A 109 10.96 6.97 1.69
CA LEU A 109 11.28 8.11 2.53
C LEU A 109 11.40 7.68 4.00
N SER A 110 10.48 6.86 4.50
CA SER A 110 10.45 6.33 5.87
C SER A 110 11.61 5.37 6.15
N LYS A 111 11.97 4.49 5.19
CA LYS A 111 13.05 3.51 5.33
C LYS A 111 14.46 4.13 5.37
N ARG A 112 14.66 5.26 4.70
CA ARG A 112 16.00 5.90 4.61
C ARG A 112 16.44 6.35 6.00
N GLY A 113 17.50 5.77 6.57
CA GLY A 113 18.00 6.15 7.91
C GLY A 113 18.25 7.66 8.06
N ARG A 114 18.15 8.18 9.30
CA ARG A 114 18.20 9.63 9.62
C ARG A 114 19.41 10.38 9.05
N GLN A 115 20.53 9.69 8.79
CA GLN A 115 21.79 10.29 8.37
C GLN A 115 21.88 10.69 6.88
N LYS A 116 21.14 10.04 5.97
CA LYS A 116 21.24 10.30 4.51
C LYS A 116 20.16 11.26 3.97
N ARG A 117 19.45 11.98 4.85
CA ARG A 117 18.31 12.84 4.49
C ARG A 117 18.69 14.31 4.41
N ASN A 118 18.29 14.98 3.32
CA ASN A 118 18.36 16.45 3.24
C ASN A 118 17.30 17.10 4.16
N PHE A 119 17.37 18.43 4.33
CA PHE A 119 16.47 19.17 5.22
C PHE A 119 14.99 18.96 4.88
N PHE A 120 14.62 19.09 3.60
CA PHE A 120 13.23 18.90 3.15
C PHE A 120 12.74 17.47 3.36
N GLU A 121 13.61 16.47 3.15
CA GLU A 121 13.30 15.07 3.44
C GLU A 121 13.01 14.84 4.92
N LYS A 122 13.82 15.44 5.81
CA LYS A 122 13.61 15.34 7.26
C LYS A 122 12.26 15.95 7.65
N MET A 123 11.97 17.15 7.14
CA MET A 123 10.71 17.85 7.40
C MET A 123 9.49 17.07 6.89
N ALA A 124 9.55 16.57 5.66
CA ALA A 124 8.47 15.77 5.07
C ALA A 124 8.21 14.49 5.87
N VAL A 125 9.26 13.77 6.28
CA VAL A 125 9.11 12.57 7.13
C VAL A 125 8.49 12.89 8.47
N MET A 126 9.05 13.88 9.18
CA MET A 126 8.57 14.23 10.51
C MET A 126 7.11 14.63 10.48
N TYR A 127 6.73 15.44 9.49
CA TYR A 127 5.35 15.85 9.29
C TYR A 127 4.45 14.65 8.96
N LEU A 128 4.78 13.87 7.93
CA LEU A 128 3.92 12.78 7.46
C LEU A 128 3.79 11.66 8.46
N LEU A 129 4.87 11.22 9.12
CA LEU A 129 4.80 10.19 10.16
C LEU A 129 3.92 10.66 11.32
N LYS A 130 4.11 11.90 11.80
CA LYS A 130 3.29 12.46 12.86
C LYS A 130 1.81 12.46 12.48
N ARG A 131 1.48 12.92 11.27
CA ARG A 131 0.10 13.00 10.79
C ARG A 131 -0.52 11.64 10.51
N CYS A 132 0.24 10.68 9.99
CA CYS A 132 -0.22 9.29 9.86
C CYS A 132 -0.54 8.70 11.23
N ASN A 133 0.33 8.88 12.22
CA ASN A 133 0.11 8.34 13.56
C ASN A 133 -1.14 8.94 14.22
N GLU A 134 -1.33 10.27 14.11
CA GLU A 134 -2.56 10.93 14.60
C GLU A 134 -3.82 10.40 13.89
N ALA A 135 -3.74 10.19 12.57
CA ALA A 135 -4.85 9.66 11.79
C ALA A 135 -5.15 8.20 12.12
N VAL A 136 -4.13 7.38 12.36
CA VAL A 136 -4.26 5.99 12.83
C VAL A 136 -4.92 5.97 14.20
N GLN A 137 -4.41 6.74 15.17
CA GLN A 137 -5.00 6.83 16.50
C GLN A 137 -6.48 7.24 16.44
N LYS A 138 -6.80 8.27 15.66
CA LYS A 138 -8.19 8.71 15.48
C LYS A 138 -9.06 7.66 14.79
N GLY A 139 -8.56 7.02 13.74
CA GLY A 139 -9.29 5.97 13.02
C GLY A 139 -9.59 4.78 13.95
N LEU A 140 -8.59 4.35 14.72
CA LEU A 140 -8.75 3.30 15.74
C LEU A 140 -9.74 3.69 16.82
N SER A 141 -9.74 4.93 17.31
CA SER A 141 -10.74 5.41 18.28
C SER A 141 -12.16 5.42 17.71
N MET A 142 -12.32 5.66 16.41
CA MET A 142 -13.64 5.80 15.77
C MET A 142 -14.22 4.48 15.26
N ARG A 143 -13.39 3.57 14.75
CA ARG A 143 -13.81 2.32 14.08
C ARG A 143 -13.29 1.06 14.76
N GLY A 144 -12.38 1.19 15.73
CA GLY A 144 -11.71 0.06 16.36
C GLY A 144 -10.72 -0.64 15.43
N PHE A 145 -10.12 -1.72 15.95
CA PHE A 145 -9.13 -2.53 15.21
C PHE A 145 -9.76 -3.43 14.14
N ALA A 146 -11.06 -3.72 14.22
CA ALA A 146 -11.77 -4.53 13.24
C ALA A 146 -11.68 -3.93 11.82
N ASP A 147 -11.79 -2.61 11.69
CA ASP A 147 -11.66 -1.93 10.38
C ASP A 147 -10.27 -2.11 9.77
N VAL A 148 -9.20 -2.06 10.59
CA VAL A 148 -7.84 -2.34 10.13
C VAL A 148 -7.74 -3.76 9.60
N LEU A 149 -8.29 -4.72 10.35
CA LEU A 149 -8.24 -6.14 10.02
C LEU A 149 -9.03 -6.45 8.74
N ASP A 150 -10.22 -5.86 8.57
CA ASP A 150 -11.04 -6.02 7.37
C ASP A 150 -10.38 -5.43 6.13
N LEU A 151 -9.80 -4.23 6.25
CA LEU A 151 -9.05 -3.61 5.16
C LEU A 151 -7.82 -4.44 4.77
N ALA A 152 -7.13 -4.99 5.77
CA ALA A 152 -5.97 -5.84 5.55
C ALA A 152 -6.35 -7.17 4.88
N ARG A 153 -7.46 -7.80 5.31
CA ARG A 153 -7.99 -9.02 4.68
C ARG A 153 -8.23 -8.83 3.19
N VAL A 154 -8.85 -7.72 2.79
CA VAL A 154 -9.07 -7.41 1.37
C VAL A 154 -7.76 -7.28 0.59
N GLU A 155 -6.72 -6.68 1.19
CA GLU A 155 -5.40 -6.62 0.57
C GLU A 155 -4.70 -7.98 0.49
N GLY A 156 -4.94 -8.88 1.45
CA GLY A 156 -4.52 -10.27 1.41
C GLY A 156 -5.19 -11.07 0.28
N ILE A 157 -6.49 -10.91 0.10
CA ILE A 157 -7.24 -11.49 -1.03
C ILE A 157 -6.63 -11.01 -2.36
N ASN A 158 -6.45 -9.69 -2.50
CA ASN A 158 -5.86 -9.09 -3.68
C ASN A 158 -4.43 -9.59 -3.97
N LEU A 159 -3.65 -9.95 -2.93
CA LEU A 159 -2.33 -10.55 -3.11
C LEU A 159 -2.44 -11.87 -3.88
N ILE A 160 -3.37 -12.72 -3.47
CA ILE A 160 -3.58 -14.04 -4.08
C ILE A 160 -4.07 -13.87 -5.52
N ASP A 161 -5.08 -13.02 -5.76
CA ASP A 161 -5.60 -12.78 -7.11
C ASP A 161 -4.51 -12.33 -8.09
N ARG A 162 -3.66 -11.39 -7.67
CA ARG A 162 -2.56 -10.87 -8.49
C ARG A 162 -1.49 -11.93 -8.81
N ASN A 163 -1.41 -12.99 -8.01
CA ASN A 163 -0.42 -14.05 -8.16
C ASN A 163 -1.05 -15.39 -8.55
N LEU A 164 -2.35 -15.43 -8.87
CA LEU A 164 -3.11 -16.65 -9.08
C LEU A 164 -2.47 -17.54 -10.15
N GLN A 165 -2.11 -16.96 -11.29
CA GLN A 165 -1.44 -17.67 -12.39
C GLN A 165 -0.12 -18.34 -11.97
N ARG A 166 0.60 -17.74 -11.01
CA ARG A 166 1.89 -18.28 -10.53
C ARG A 166 1.65 -19.43 -9.55
N ILE A 167 0.69 -19.28 -8.65
CA ILE A 167 0.39 -20.28 -7.60
C ILE A 167 -0.36 -21.49 -8.17
N SER A 168 -1.23 -21.32 -9.17
CA SER A 168 -2.01 -22.41 -9.78
C SER A 168 -1.24 -23.18 -10.85
N LYS A 169 0.03 -22.84 -11.08
CA LYS A 169 0.86 -23.44 -12.13
C LYS A 169 1.05 -24.96 -11.96
N THR A 170 1.09 -25.46 -10.73
CA THR A 170 1.06 -26.89 -10.42
C THR A 170 0.30 -27.13 -9.11
N PRO A 171 -0.30 -28.33 -8.91
CA PRO A 171 -0.94 -28.66 -7.64
C PRO A 171 0.00 -28.54 -6.43
N ARG A 172 1.29 -28.84 -6.62
CA ARG A 172 2.30 -28.66 -5.56
C ARG A 172 2.57 -27.20 -5.27
N ALA A 173 2.68 -26.33 -6.28
CA ALA A 173 2.85 -24.90 -6.09
C ALA A 173 1.68 -24.29 -5.29
N TRP A 174 0.46 -24.77 -5.54
CA TRP A 174 -0.73 -24.40 -4.76
C TRP A 174 -0.60 -24.80 -3.28
N GLN A 175 -0.27 -26.06 -3.00
CA GLN A 175 -0.07 -26.51 -1.62
C GLN A 175 1.09 -25.77 -0.94
N THR A 176 2.18 -25.49 -1.66
CA THR A 176 3.30 -24.69 -1.15
C THR A 176 2.87 -23.26 -0.81
N ALA A 177 2.03 -22.63 -1.63
CA ALA A 177 1.48 -21.31 -1.33
C ALA A 177 0.65 -21.33 -0.04
N LYS A 178 -0.25 -22.31 0.13
CA LYS A 178 -1.05 -22.47 1.35
C LYS A 178 -0.17 -22.66 2.59
N ILE A 179 0.84 -23.53 2.52
CA ILE A 179 1.76 -23.75 3.64
C ILE A 179 2.51 -22.46 3.98
N ALA A 180 3.09 -21.78 2.99
CA ALA A 180 3.86 -20.56 3.23
C ALA A 180 2.99 -19.44 3.83
N VAL A 181 1.79 -19.24 3.29
CA VAL A 181 0.83 -18.23 3.80
C VAL A 181 0.34 -18.61 5.20
N ALA A 182 0.06 -19.88 5.48
CA ALA A 182 -0.34 -20.35 6.82
C ALA A 182 0.78 -20.13 7.84
N CYS A 183 2.04 -20.44 7.50
CA CYS A 183 3.17 -20.17 8.38
C CYS A 183 3.31 -18.67 8.68
N ARG A 184 3.13 -17.79 7.68
CA ARG A 184 3.15 -16.34 7.89
C ARG A 184 1.99 -15.86 8.78
N ALA A 185 0.79 -16.42 8.63
CA ALA A 185 -0.34 -16.10 9.48
C ALA A 185 -0.09 -16.51 10.95
N ILE A 186 0.50 -17.69 11.16
CA ILE A 186 0.89 -18.18 12.50
C ILE A 186 1.98 -17.30 13.11
N GLU A 187 3.00 -16.93 12.33
CA GLU A 187 4.06 -16.02 12.76
C GLU A 187 3.49 -14.67 13.20
N ALA A 188 2.63 -14.07 12.38
CA ALA A 188 1.95 -12.81 12.70
C ALA A 188 1.06 -12.91 13.96
N PHE A 189 0.44 -14.06 14.19
CA PHE A 189 -0.41 -14.28 15.37
C PHE A 189 0.42 -14.37 16.67
N HIS A 190 1.62 -14.95 16.60
CA HIS A 190 2.51 -15.14 17.74
C HIS A 190 3.57 -14.05 17.92
N GLU A 191 3.59 -13.05 17.04
CA GLU A 191 4.49 -11.91 17.19
C GLU A 191 4.01 -11.05 18.36
N ASP A 192 4.86 -10.92 19.39
CA ASP A 192 4.67 -9.99 20.52
C ASP A 192 4.91 -8.54 20.05
N ASP A 193 4.07 -8.05 19.15
CA ASP A 193 4.12 -6.66 18.70
C ASP A 193 3.28 -5.77 19.63
N THR A 194 3.92 -4.74 20.18
CA THR A 194 3.26 -3.71 21.00
C THR A 194 2.50 -2.69 20.15
N ASP A 195 2.76 -2.65 18.84
CA ASP A 195 2.02 -1.85 17.88
C ASP A 195 0.79 -2.60 17.37
N TYR A 196 -0.32 -2.47 18.10
CA TYR A 196 -1.60 -3.07 17.75
C TYR A 196 -2.07 -2.75 16.32
N PHE A 197 -1.68 -1.61 15.75
CA PHE A 197 -2.05 -1.29 14.37
C PHE A 197 -1.32 -2.21 13.38
N HIS A 198 -0.01 -2.37 13.55
CA HIS A 198 0.79 -3.27 12.71
C HIS A 198 0.37 -4.72 12.89
N TYR A 199 0.21 -5.17 14.14
CA TYR A 199 -0.27 -6.51 14.46
C TYR A 199 -1.58 -6.86 13.75
N ASN A 200 -2.64 -6.04 13.93
CA ASN A 200 -3.95 -6.32 13.33
C ASN A 200 -3.92 -6.25 11.80
N ALA A 201 -3.11 -5.35 11.24
CA ALA A 201 -2.96 -5.23 9.80
C ALA A 201 -2.22 -6.44 9.21
N GLU A 202 -1.15 -6.92 9.83
CA GLU A 202 -0.42 -8.09 9.33
C GLU A 202 -1.24 -9.37 9.48
N LEU A 203 -1.85 -9.56 10.65
CA LEU A 203 -2.72 -10.71 10.91
C LEU A 203 -3.89 -10.75 9.91
N GLY A 204 -4.57 -9.62 9.70
CA GLY A 204 -5.66 -9.54 8.72
C GLY A 204 -5.19 -9.83 7.30
N TYR A 205 -4.00 -9.32 6.91
CA TYR A 205 -3.43 -9.54 5.59
C TYR A 205 -3.18 -11.02 5.30
N TRP A 206 -2.48 -11.72 6.19
CA TRP A 206 -2.19 -13.14 5.98
C TRP A 206 -3.43 -14.03 6.16
N THR A 207 -4.34 -13.66 7.06
CA THR A 207 -5.62 -14.37 7.23
C THR A 207 -6.46 -14.30 5.97
N GLY A 208 -6.66 -13.10 5.40
CA GLY A 208 -7.43 -12.94 4.16
C GLY A 208 -6.81 -13.67 2.97
N ALA A 209 -5.47 -13.68 2.88
CA ALA A 209 -4.76 -14.47 1.87
C ALA A 209 -5.00 -15.98 2.03
N LEU A 210 -4.97 -16.51 3.27
CA LEU A 210 -5.19 -17.91 3.54
C LEU A 210 -6.64 -18.33 3.26
N GLU A 211 -7.60 -17.53 3.73
CA GLU A 211 -9.03 -17.75 3.51
C GLU A 211 -9.36 -17.82 2.02
N HIS A 212 -8.79 -16.92 1.22
CA HIS A 212 -9.02 -16.90 -0.23
C HIS A 212 -8.44 -18.12 -0.94
N LEU A 213 -7.23 -18.55 -0.57
CA LEU A 213 -6.64 -19.79 -1.10
C LEU A 213 -7.53 -21.00 -0.79
N GLN A 214 -8.10 -21.07 0.41
CA GLN A 214 -8.99 -22.17 0.79
C GLN A 214 -10.34 -22.09 0.07
N GLN A 215 -10.86 -20.88 -0.17
CA GLN A 215 -12.10 -20.68 -0.91
C GLN A 215 -11.95 -21.14 -2.37
N LEU A 216 -10.90 -20.70 -3.06
CA LEU A 216 -10.64 -21.10 -4.45
C LEU A 216 -10.49 -22.62 -4.62
N GLU A 217 -9.90 -23.31 -3.64
CA GLU A 217 -9.80 -24.78 -3.65
C GLU A 217 -11.15 -25.49 -3.55
N LYS A 218 -12.15 -24.86 -2.89
CA LYS A 218 -13.53 -25.38 -2.82
C LYS A 218 -14.33 -25.12 -4.09
N GLU A 219 -13.96 -24.10 -4.86
CA GLU A 219 -14.62 -23.73 -6.12
C GLU A 219 -14.11 -24.56 -7.32
N GLU A 220 -12.89 -25.10 -7.24
CA GLU A 220 -12.29 -25.97 -8.28
C GLU A 220 -12.67 -27.46 -8.15
N ASN A 221 -13.28 -27.90 -7.04
CA ASN A 221 -13.72 -29.28 -6.79
C ASN A 221 -15.25 -29.43 -6.87
#